data_AF-A0A954LKE0-F1
#
_entry.id   AF-A0A954LKE0-F1
#
_cell.length_a   1.000
_cell.length_b   1.000
_cell.length_c   1.000
_cell.angle_alpha   90.00
_cell.angle_beta   90.00
_cell.angle_gamma   90.00
#
_symmetry.space_group_name_H-M   'P 1'
#
loop_
_entity.id
_entity.type
_entity.pdbx_description
1 polymer ?
#
loop_
_entity_poly.entity_id
_entity_poly.type
_entity_poly.pdbx_seq_one_letter_code
_entity_poly.pdbx_strand_id
1 'polypeptide(L)'
;VHANHPQEIANDCAKALQKLVRAGVTVLNQSVLLRGINDSADTLTELSERLINVGVMPYYLHQTDRVQGTAHFAVNDETAQSLIAELRRRLPGYAIPQLVREIPGQLHKTPLTGGCSES
;
A
#
# COMPACT_ATOMS: atom_id res chain seq x y z
N VAL A 1 3.45 6.33 8.48
CA VAL A 1 3.46 7.36 7.41
C VAL A 1 2.41 7.04 6.37
N HIS A 2 2.06 8.03 5.56
CA HIS A 2 1.04 7.91 4.52
C HIS A 2 1.64 8.50 3.25
N ALA A 3 2.13 7.65 2.36
CA ALA A 3 2.70 8.04 1.08
C ALA A 3 2.10 7.13 0.03
N ASN A 4 1.55 7.71 -1.02
CA ASN A 4 0.81 6.98 -2.05
C ASN A 4 1.64 6.82 -3.32
N HIS A 5 2.65 7.66 -3.53
CA HIS A 5 3.50 7.67 -4.71
C HIS A 5 5.01 7.66 -4.35
N PRO A 6 5.87 6.98 -5.14
CA PRO A 6 7.33 6.91 -4.90
C PRO A 6 8.00 8.28 -4.72
N GLN A 7 7.50 9.30 -5.44
CA GLN A 7 8.04 10.67 -5.39
C GLN A 7 7.85 11.35 -4.04
N GLU A 8 6.89 10.91 -3.22
CA GLU A 8 6.70 11.42 -1.86
C GLU A 8 7.82 10.95 -0.91
N ILE A 9 8.52 9.87 -1.26
CA ILE A 9 9.68 9.34 -0.53
C ILE A 9 10.96 9.89 -1.17
N ALA A 10 11.13 11.20 -1.08
CA ALA A 10 12.28 11.92 -1.63
C ALA A 10 12.85 12.96 -0.66
N ASN A 11 14.11 13.35 -0.90
CA ASN A 11 14.78 14.47 -0.25
C ASN A 11 14.62 14.47 1.29
N ASP A 12 14.04 15.53 1.84
CA ASP A 12 13.96 15.73 3.28
C ASP A 12 12.97 14.77 3.95
N CYS A 13 11.95 14.30 3.22
CA CYS A 13 11.06 13.24 3.71
C CYS A 13 11.85 11.95 3.96
N ALA A 14 12.64 11.50 2.99
CA ALA A 14 13.50 10.32 3.13
C ALA A 14 14.49 10.46 4.30
N LYS A 15 15.13 11.64 4.44
CA LYS A 15 16.05 11.91 5.56
C LYS A 15 15.33 11.87 6.92
N ALA A 16 14.12 12.42 7.01
CA ALA A 16 13.34 12.42 8.24
C ALA A 16 12.93 10.99 8.65
N LEU A 17 12.48 10.18 7.68
CA LEU A 17 12.14 8.77 7.90
C LEU A 17 13.35 7.97 8.40
N GLN A 18 14.51 8.15 7.77
CA GLN A 18 15.74 7.50 8.19
C GLN A 18 16.18 7.89 9.62
N LYS A 19 15.93 9.13 10.05
CA LYS A 19 16.21 9.54 11.44
C LYS A 19 15.33 8.77 12.43
N LEU A 20 14.05 8.60 12.14
CA LEU A 20 13.13 7.82 12.98
C LEU A 20 13.58 6.36 13.07
N VAL A 21 13.88 5.74 11.92
CA VAL A 21 14.34 4.36 11.85
C VAL A 21 15.66 4.18 12.61
N ARG A 22 16.63 5.09 12.45
CA ARG A 22 17.91 5.04 13.18
C ARG A 22 17.75 5.23 14.69
N ALA A 23 16.69 5.90 15.12
CA ALA A 23 16.34 6.02 16.54
C ALA A 23 15.65 4.75 17.09
N GLY A 24 15.53 3.68 16.29
CA GLY A 24 14.90 2.42 16.68
C GLY A 24 13.37 2.43 16.58
N VAL A 25 12.78 3.46 15.97
CA VAL A 25 11.32 3.52 15.77
C VAL A 25 10.93 2.67 14.57
N THR A 26 10.05 1.69 14.79
CA THR A 26 9.41 0.96 13.69
C THR A 26 8.46 1.90 12.94
N VAL A 27 8.73 2.11 11.65
CA VAL A 27 7.90 2.97 10.80
C VAL A 27 7.18 2.14 9.76
N LEU A 28 5.86 2.27 9.71
CA LEU A 28 4.97 1.57 8.78
C LEU A 28 4.35 2.56 7.79
N ASN A 29 4.19 2.18 6.53
CA ASN A 29 3.44 2.93 5.53
C ASN A 29 2.04 2.36 5.33
N GLN A 30 1.04 3.23 5.36
CA GLN A 30 -0.34 2.92 4.99
C GLN A 30 -0.68 3.78 3.77
N SER A 31 -0.76 3.17 2.59
CA SER A 31 -1.16 3.81 1.33
C SER A 31 -2.65 3.64 1.08
N VAL A 32 -3.23 4.48 0.22
CA VAL A 32 -4.55 4.32 -0.39
C VAL A 32 -4.36 4.02 -1.87
N LEU A 33 -5.10 3.04 -2.39
CA LEU A 33 -5.14 2.72 -3.81
C LEU A 33 -6.02 3.72 -4.54
N LEU A 34 -5.39 4.52 -5.39
CA LEU A 34 -5.98 5.67 -6.06
C LEU A 34 -5.73 5.58 -7.57
N ARG A 35 -6.83 5.61 -8.33
CA ARG A 35 -6.80 5.62 -9.79
C ARG A 35 -5.99 6.80 -10.34
N GLY A 36 -5.08 6.53 -11.28
CA GLY A 36 -4.23 7.52 -11.91
C GLY A 36 -3.08 8.04 -11.04
N ILE A 37 -2.89 7.48 -9.84
CA ILE A 37 -1.81 7.84 -8.92
C ILE A 37 -0.91 6.63 -8.68
N ASN A 38 -1.47 5.53 -8.18
CA ASN A 38 -0.71 4.33 -7.81
C ASN A 38 -1.44 3.04 -8.15
N ASP A 39 -2.33 3.08 -9.15
CA ASP A 39 -3.07 1.94 -9.68
C ASP A 39 -2.29 1.14 -10.72
N SER A 40 -0.97 1.09 -10.59
CA SER A 40 -0.09 0.28 -11.44
C SER A 40 0.92 -0.51 -10.59
N ALA A 41 1.25 -1.72 -11.05
CA ALA A 41 2.21 -2.55 -10.35
C ALA A 41 3.62 -1.94 -10.35
N ASP A 42 3.99 -1.23 -11.42
CA ASP A 42 5.27 -0.53 -11.52
C ASP A 42 5.39 0.55 -10.43
N THR A 43 4.36 1.40 -10.29
CA THR A 43 4.33 2.46 -9.28
C THR A 43 4.37 1.90 -7.86
N LEU A 44 3.56 0.86 -7.57
CA LEU A 44 3.53 0.24 -6.24
C LEU A 44 4.84 -0.50 -5.93
N THR A 45 5.48 -1.12 -6.92
CA THR A 45 6.80 -1.75 -6.77
C THR A 45 7.84 -0.71 -6.38
N GLU A 46 7.94 0.40 -7.13
CA GLU A 46 8.90 1.46 -6.84
C GLU A 46 8.63 2.10 -5.46
N LEU A 47 7.36 2.27 -5.08
CA LEU A 47 7.00 2.82 -3.78
C LEU A 47 7.48 1.90 -2.66
N SER A 48 7.17 0.60 -2.75
CA SER A 48 7.63 -0.39 -1.78
C SER A 48 9.15 -0.41 -1.66
N GLU A 49 9.89 -0.43 -2.77
CA GLU A 49 11.35 -0.41 -2.77
C GLU A 49 11.90 0.85 -2.10
N ARG A 50 11.37 2.03 -2.44
CA ARG A 50 11.80 3.30 -1.81
C ARG A 50 11.53 3.31 -0.30
N LEU A 51 10.38 2.80 0.14
CA LEU A 51 10.04 2.69 1.56
C LEU A 51 11.03 1.78 2.27
N ILE A 52 11.30 0.59 1.73
CA ILE A 52 12.26 -0.37 2.29
C ILE A 52 13.67 0.24 2.35
N ASN A 53 14.10 0.96 1.31
CA ASN A 53 15.42 1.61 1.25
C ASN A 53 15.62 2.67 2.35
N VAL A 54 14.54 3.24 2.89
CA VAL A 54 14.59 4.16 4.03
C VAL A 54 14.22 3.51 5.36
N GLY A 55 14.03 2.18 5.38
CA GLY A 55 13.70 1.38 6.55
C GLY A 55 12.23 1.46 6.99
N VAL A 56 11.34 1.90 6.10
CA VAL A 56 9.89 1.94 6.33
C VAL A 56 9.25 0.69 5.73
N MET A 57 8.42 -0.01 6.49
CA MET A 57 7.74 -1.21 5.99
C MET A 57 6.43 -0.85 5.26
N PRO A 58 6.23 -1.28 4.00
CA PRO A 58 4.92 -1.26 3.37
C PRO A 58 3.96 -2.13 4.17
N TYR A 59 2.90 -1.56 4.73
CA TYR A 59 2.03 -2.27 5.66
C TYR A 59 0.62 -2.47 5.11
N TYR A 60 -0.10 -1.38 4.83
CA TYR A 60 -1.43 -1.45 4.25
C TYR A 60 -1.53 -0.73 2.91
N LEU A 61 -2.28 -1.34 2.00
CA LEU A 61 -2.83 -0.71 0.82
C LEU A 61 -4.35 -0.67 0.97
N HIS A 62 -4.89 0.50 1.24
CA HIS A 62 -6.30 0.71 1.48
C HIS A 62 -7.07 0.80 0.18
N GLN A 63 -8.07 -0.05 0.02
CA GLN A 63 -9.01 0.06 -1.08
C GLN A 63 -9.94 1.25 -0.85
N THR A 64 -10.06 2.12 -1.85
CA THR A 64 -10.93 3.30 -1.77
C THR A 64 -12.39 2.89 -1.92
N ASP A 65 -13.25 3.32 -0.99
CA ASP A 65 -14.68 3.10 -1.11
C ASP A 65 -15.32 4.01 -2.17
N ARG A 66 -16.31 3.46 -2.87
CA ARG A 66 -17.14 4.18 -3.83
C ARG A 66 -18.20 5.00 -3.07
N VAL A 67 -17.79 6.02 -2.34
CA VAL A 67 -18.70 7.00 -1.74
C VAL A 67 -18.80 8.26 -2.62
N GLN A 68 -19.90 9.01 -2.46
CA GLN A 68 -20.11 10.26 -3.19
C GLN A 68 -18.94 11.22 -2.92
N GLY A 69 -18.20 11.58 -3.97
CA GLY A 69 -17.04 12.49 -3.91
C GLY A 69 -15.68 11.86 -4.25
N THR A 70 -15.51 10.54 -4.03
CA THR A 70 -14.22 9.84 -4.30
C THR A 70 -14.29 8.82 -5.45
N ALA A 71 -15.48 8.65 -6.04
CA ALA A 71 -15.71 7.65 -7.10
C ALA A 71 -14.75 7.75 -8.30
N HIS A 72 -14.28 8.96 -8.63
CA HIS A 72 -13.33 9.18 -9.73
C HIS A 72 -11.93 8.58 -9.45
N PHE A 73 -11.56 8.42 -8.18
CA PHE A 73 -10.30 7.80 -7.76
C PHE A 73 -10.44 6.31 -7.45
N ALA A 74 -11.64 5.75 -7.54
CA ALA A 74 -11.88 4.35 -7.19
C ALA A 74 -11.25 3.40 -8.22
N VAL A 75 -10.49 2.43 -7.70
CA VAL A 75 -10.02 1.26 -8.43
C VAL A 75 -10.94 0.09 -8.08
N ASN A 76 -11.33 -0.72 -9.07
CA ASN A 76 -12.20 -1.87 -8.79
C ASN A 76 -11.44 -2.97 -8.04
N ASP A 77 -12.16 -3.87 -7.37
CA ASP A 77 -11.56 -4.88 -6.50
C ASP A 77 -10.72 -5.90 -7.28
N GLU A 78 -11.16 -6.26 -8.49
CA GLU A 78 -10.45 -7.18 -9.39
C GLU A 78 -9.07 -6.63 -9.79
N THR A 79 -8.98 -5.34 -10.10
CA THR A 79 -7.72 -4.66 -10.41
C THR A 79 -6.84 -4.60 -9.17
N ALA A 80 -7.40 -4.24 -8.01
CA ALA A 80 -6.65 -4.18 -6.75
C ALA A 80 -6.04 -5.54 -6.38
N GLN A 81 -6.82 -6.62 -6.52
CA GLN A 81 -6.33 -7.99 -6.28
C GLN A 81 -5.27 -8.41 -7.28
N SER A 82 -5.46 -8.06 -8.56
CA SER A 82 -4.49 -8.32 -9.63
C SER A 82 -3.17 -7.61 -9.39
N LEU A 83 -3.21 -6.37 -8.91
CA LEU A 83 -2.02 -5.61 -8.51
C LEU A 83 -1.25 -6.32 -7.39
N ILE A 84 -1.93 -6.78 -6.33
CA ILE A 84 -1.27 -7.54 -5.25
C ILE A 84 -0.67 -8.86 -5.77
N ALA A 85 -1.37 -9.57 -6.65
CA ALA A 85 -0.84 -10.80 -7.26
C ALA A 85 0.42 -10.52 -8.10
N GLU A 86 0.47 -9.37 -8.77
CA GLU A 86 1.65 -8.94 -9.51
C GLU A 86 2.80 -8.50 -8.59
N LEU A 87 2.52 -7.77 -7.51
CA LEU A 87 3.53 -7.43 -6.51
C LEU A 87 4.16 -8.69 -5.89
N ARG A 88 3.38 -9.75 -5.65
CA ARG A 88 3.88 -11.05 -5.20
C ARG A 88 4.88 -11.72 -6.15
N ARG A 89 4.82 -11.40 -7.45
CA ARG A 89 5.78 -11.90 -8.44
C ARG A 89 7.06 -11.07 -8.51
N ARG A 90 7.02 -9.81 -8.04
CA ARG A 90 8.08 -8.81 -8.22
C ARG A 90 8.87 -8.54 -6.95
N LEU A 91 8.22 -8.59 -5.79
CA LEU A 91 8.76 -8.16 -4.51
C LEU A 91 8.93 -9.33 -3.53
N PRO A 92 9.89 -9.24 -2.60
CA PRO A 92 9.95 -10.16 -1.47
C PRO A 92 8.71 -9.97 -0.57
N GLY A 93 8.30 -11.04 0.12
CA GLY A 93 7.05 -11.07 0.90
C GLY A 93 6.86 -9.91 1.88
N TYR A 94 7.93 -9.46 2.53
CA TYR A 94 7.88 -8.36 3.51
C TYR A 94 7.69 -6.96 2.89
N ALA A 95 7.89 -6.81 1.59
CA ALA A 95 7.70 -5.56 0.86
C ALA A 95 6.31 -5.46 0.20
N ILE A 96 5.47 -6.48 0.37
CA ILE A 96 4.13 -6.54 -0.20
C ILE A 96 3.13 -6.02 0.86
N PRO A 97 2.47 -4.87 0.62
CA PRO A 97 1.46 -4.38 1.54
C PRO A 97 0.23 -5.29 1.57
N GLN A 98 -0.48 -5.32 2.69
CA GLN A 98 -1.76 -6.03 2.79
C GLN A 98 -2.87 -5.15 2.20
N LEU A 99 -3.60 -5.68 1.22
CA LEU A 99 -4.79 -5.04 0.67
C LEU A 99 -5.96 -5.16 1.66
N VAL A 100 -6.45 -4.01 2.12
CA VAL A 100 -7.49 -3.92 3.16
C VAL A 100 -8.58 -2.94 2.76
N ARG A 101 -9.79 -3.16 3.25
CA ARG A 101 -10.91 -2.22 3.17
C ARG A 101 -11.40 -1.90 4.57
N GLU A 102 -11.81 -0.65 4.79
CA GLU A 102 -12.49 -0.27 6.03
C GLU A 102 -13.98 -0.61 5.90
N ILE A 103 -14.51 -1.37 6.85
CA ILE A 103 -15.95 -1.70 6.90
C ILE A 103 -16.55 -0.90 8.06
N PRO A 104 -17.44 0.09 7.79
CA PRO A 104 -18.11 0.84 8.85
C PRO A 104 -18.83 -0.10 9.83
N GLY A 105 -18.49 -0.01 11.11
CA GLY A 105 -19.09 -0.82 12.18
C GLY A 105 -18.31 -2.06 12.61
N GLN A 106 -17.18 -2.40 11.99
CA GLN A 106 -16.27 -3.44 12.50
C GLN A 106 -15.11 -2.86 13.32
N LEU A 107 -14.73 -3.56 14.39
CA LEU A 107 -13.66 -3.16 15.32
C LEU A 107 -12.24 -3.25 14.71
N HIS A 108 -12.07 -3.90 13.55
CA HIS A 108 -10.77 -4.06 12.88
C HIS A 108 -10.93 -4.09 11.34
N LYS A 109 -9.84 -3.80 10.62
CA LYS A 109 -9.78 -3.79 9.15
C LYS A 109 -9.89 -5.22 8.59
N THR A 110 -10.68 -5.42 7.54
CA THR A 110 -10.93 -6.75 6.94
C THR A 110 -9.98 -7.00 5.75
N PRO A 111 -9.19 -8.10 5.76
CA PRO A 111 -8.38 -8.50 4.61
C PRO A 111 -9.25 -8.92 3.41
N LEU A 112 -8.88 -8.46 2.21
CA LEU A 112 -9.46 -8.97 0.96
C LEU A 112 -8.62 -10.14 0.45
N THR A 113 -8.70 -11.29 1.12
CA THR A 113 -8.05 -12.52 0.64
C THR A 113 -8.96 -13.22 -0.38
N GLY A 114 -8.45 -13.43 -1.60
CA GLY A 114 -9.09 -14.25 -2.61
C GLY A 114 -9.32 -15.68 -2.11
N GLY A 115 -10.47 -16.26 -2.46
CA GLY A 115 -10.86 -17.61 -2.06
C GLY A 115 -9.80 -18.63 -2.45
N CYS A 116 -9.41 -19.45 -1.47
CA CYS A 116 -8.70 -20.69 -1.72
C CYS A 116 -9.70 -21.66 -2.38
N SER A 117 -9.51 -22.00 -3.65
CA SER A 117 -10.08 -23.23 -4.19
C SER A 117 -9.22 -24.37 -3.68
N GLU A 118 -9.66 -25.03 -2.60
CA GLU A 118 -9.14 -26.34 -2.22
C GLU A 118 -9.43 -27.31 -3.36
N SER A 119 -8.38 -28.00 -3.82
CA SER A 119 -8.45 -29.18 -4.69
C SER A 119 -7.82 -30.35 -3.95
#